data_AF-A0A7J9QFI9-F1
#
_entry.id   AF-A0A7J9QFI9-F1
#
_cell.length_a   1.000
_cell.length_b   1.000
_cell.length_c   1.000
_cell.angle_alpha   90.00
_cell.angle_beta   90.00
_cell.angle_gamma   90.00
#
_symmetry.space_group_name_H-M   'P 1'
#
loop_
_entity.id
_entity.type
_entity.pdbx_description
1 polymer ?
#
loop_
_entity_poly.entity_id
_entity_poly.type
_entity_poly.pdbx_seq_one_letter_code
_entity_poly.pdbx_strand_id
1 'polypeptide(L)'
;MKYMEDIKELIEEINSRKPKDYEKMDIEQISNELHKVMEFEQTVLKKIKLFEDDHQDQDLIKYAKMIYKKIIERETLLIQETYLKKIDSKYLKSKN
;
A
#
# COMPACT_ATOMS: atom_id res chain seq x y z
N MET A 1 9.92 11.09 -26.65
CA MET A 1 10.51 11.57 -25.38
C MET A 1 9.57 11.09 -24.29
N LYS A 2 9.99 10.10 -23.50
CA LYS A 2 9.15 9.52 -22.44
C LYS A 2 9.10 10.58 -21.33
N TYR A 3 7.92 11.06 -20.95
CA TYR A 3 7.78 11.91 -19.77
C TYR A 3 8.34 11.10 -18.59
N MET A 4 9.49 11.51 -18.09
CA MET A 4 10.00 11.00 -16.81
C MET A 4 9.02 11.51 -15.77
N GLU A 5 8.31 10.60 -15.12
CA GLU A 5 7.53 10.95 -13.92
C GLU A 5 8.48 11.62 -12.91
N ASP A 6 8.02 12.68 -12.26
CA ASP A 6 8.79 13.40 -11.23
C ASP A 6 8.60 12.68 -9.89
N ILE A 7 9.65 12.54 -9.08
CA ILE A 7 9.56 12.07 -7.69
C ILE A 7 8.47 12.80 -6.89
N LYS A 8 8.18 14.07 -7.20
CA LYS A 8 7.09 14.84 -6.57
C LYS A 8 5.71 14.27 -6.88
N GLU A 9 5.46 13.84 -8.12
CA GLU A 9 4.20 13.21 -8.50
C GLU A 9 4.01 11.88 -7.77
N LEU A 10 5.09 11.10 -7.61
CA LEU A 10 5.05 9.88 -6.81
C LEU A 10 4.75 10.17 -5.33
N ILE A 11 5.35 11.22 -4.76
CA ILE A 11 5.08 11.63 -3.38
C ILE A 11 3.61 12.03 -3.20
N GLU A 12 3.03 12.76 -4.16
CA GLU A 12 1.61 13.11 -4.15
C GLU A 12 0.72 11.87 -4.28
N GLU A 13 1.06 10.94 -5.17
CA GLU A 13 0.38 9.65 -5.35
C GLU A 13 0.35 8.88 -4.02
N ILE A 14 1.51 8.73 -3.36
CA ILE A 14 1.63 8.05 -2.07
C ILE A 14 0.78 8.74 -1.00
N ASN A 15 0.89 10.07 -0.86
CA ASN A 15 0.17 10.82 0.17
C ASN A 15 -1.35 10.87 -0.06
N SER A 16 -1.80 10.76 -1.30
CA SER A 16 -3.23 10.71 -1.64
C SER A 16 -3.90 9.40 -1.19
N ARG A 17 -3.10 8.34 -1.00
CA ARG A 17 -3.58 7.02 -0.62
C ARG A 17 -4.18 7.03 0.78
N LYS A 18 -5.42 6.57 0.90
CA LYS A 18 -6.15 6.49 2.17
C LYS A 18 -6.69 5.07 2.36
N PRO A 19 -6.64 4.55 3.60
CA PRO A 19 -7.29 3.28 3.93
C PRO A 19 -8.79 3.32 3.59
N LYS A 20 -9.31 2.19 3.14
CA LYS A 20 -10.75 2.00 2.93
C LYS A 20 -11.42 1.49 4.20
N ASP A 21 -12.75 1.47 4.17
CA ASP A 21 -13.56 0.85 5.23
C ASP A 21 -13.62 -0.67 5.04
N TYR A 22 -12.55 -1.37 5.45
CA TYR A 22 -12.41 -2.82 5.29
C TYR A 22 -13.45 -3.62 6.08
N GLU A 23 -13.99 -3.06 7.16
CA GLU A 23 -15.00 -3.75 7.98
C GLU A 23 -16.31 -3.99 7.21
N LYS A 24 -16.63 -3.13 6.24
CA LYS A 24 -17.81 -3.30 5.36
C LYS A 24 -17.60 -4.30 4.22
N MET A 25 -16.38 -4.77 4.02
CA MET A 25 -16.04 -5.69 2.93
C MET A 25 -16.20 -7.15 3.36
N ASP A 26 -16.46 -8.03 2.40
CA ASP A 26 -16.39 -9.48 2.63
C ASP A 26 -14.92 -9.98 2.60
N ILE A 27 -14.72 -11.26 2.94
CA ILE A 27 -13.40 -11.88 3.04
C ILE A 27 -12.64 -11.86 1.70
N GLU A 28 -13.33 -12.10 0.59
CA GLU A 28 -12.73 -12.13 -0.74
C GLU A 28 -12.30 -10.72 -1.17
N GLN A 29 -13.14 -9.73 -0.92
CA GLN A 29 -12.84 -8.32 -1.13
C GLN A 29 -11.62 -7.88 -0.32
N ILE A 30 -11.52 -8.27 0.96
CA ILE A 30 -10.36 -7.93 1.81
C ILE A 30 -9.08 -8.60 1.29
N SER A 31 -9.15 -9.87 0.86
CA SER A 31 -8.02 -10.54 0.22
C SER A 31 -7.56 -9.80 -1.03
N ASN A 32 -8.50 -9.34 -1.86
CA ASN A 32 -8.20 -8.55 -3.04
C ASN A 32 -7.58 -7.18 -2.72
N GLU A 33 -8.02 -6.52 -1.64
CA GLU A 33 -7.39 -5.27 -1.19
C GLU A 33 -5.95 -5.50 -0.71
N LEU A 34 -5.65 -6.61 -0.04
CA LEU A 34 -4.27 -6.96 0.33
C LEU A 34 -3.39 -7.08 -0.92
N HIS A 35 -3.86 -7.78 -1.95
CA HIS A 35 -3.14 -7.90 -3.22
C HIS A 35 -2.88 -6.53 -3.88
N LYS A 36 -3.88 -5.64 -3.90
CA LYS A 36 -3.72 -4.28 -4.44
C LYS A 36 -2.71 -3.45 -3.67
N VAL A 37 -2.63 -3.60 -2.34
CA VAL A 37 -1.60 -2.93 -1.52
C VAL A 37 -0.21 -3.42 -1.92
N MET A 38 -0.03 -4.74 -2.09
CA MET A 38 1.24 -5.33 -2.52
C MET A 38 1.64 -4.90 -3.94
N GLU A 39 0.71 -4.86 -4.89
CA GLU A 39 0.96 -4.38 -6.25
C GLU A 39 1.37 -2.90 -6.26
N PHE A 40 0.71 -2.09 -5.44
CA PHE A 40 1.06 -0.69 -5.27
C PHE A 40 2.47 -0.54 -4.67
N GLU A 41 2.81 -1.27 -3.62
CA GLU A 41 4.16 -1.28 -3.03
C GLU A 41 5.24 -1.61 -4.08
N GLN A 42 5.03 -2.67 -4.86
CA GLN A 42 5.96 -3.05 -5.93
C GLN A 42 6.11 -1.97 -7.00
N THR A 43 5.02 -1.29 -7.34
CA THR A 43 5.03 -0.19 -8.32
C THR A 43 5.84 1.00 -7.80
N VAL A 44 5.60 1.40 -6.55
CA VAL A 44 6.36 2.47 -5.89
C VAL A 44 7.85 2.13 -5.82
N LEU A 45 8.19 0.90 -5.42
CA LEU A 45 9.59 0.43 -5.35
C LEU A 45 10.29 0.50 -6.71
N LYS A 46 9.60 0.09 -7.79
CA LYS A 46 10.14 0.19 -9.16
C LYS A 46 10.37 1.65 -9.57
N LYS A 47 9.41 2.54 -9.31
CA LYS A 47 9.53 3.97 -9.62
C LYS A 47 10.68 4.62 -8.85
N ILE A 48 10.78 4.37 -7.54
CA ILE A 48 11.88 4.86 -6.70
C ILE A 48 13.24 4.43 -7.24
N LYS A 49 13.37 3.15 -7.63
CA LYS A 49 14.64 2.65 -8.20
C LYS A 49 15.01 3.38 -9.49
N LEU A 50 14.04 3.63 -10.38
CA LEU A 50 14.28 4.41 -11.59
C LEU A 50 14.75 5.83 -11.23
N PHE A 51 14.11 6.49 -10.27
CA PHE A 51 14.52 7.83 -9.84
C PHE A 51 15.92 7.88 -9.21
N GLU A 52 16.33 6.81 -8.52
CA GLU A 52 17.71 6.64 -8.04
C GLU A 52 18.71 6.50 -9.19
N ASP A 53 18.40 5.64 -10.17
CA ASP A 53 19.23 5.43 -11.36
C ASP A 53 19.33 6.71 -12.22
N ASP A 54 18.28 7.52 -12.22
CA ASP A 54 18.17 8.79 -12.93
C ASP A 54 18.75 9.99 -12.16
N HIS A 55 19.33 9.76 -10.98
CA HIS A 55 19.96 10.77 -10.12
C HIS A 55 19.03 11.96 -9.79
N GLN A 56 17.74 11.70 -9.59
CA GLN A 56 16.81 12.71 -9.07
C GLN A 56 17.17 13.12 -7.64
N ASP A 57 16.48 14.13 -7.11
CA ASP A 57 16.74 14.70 -5.79
C ASP A 57 16.73 13.62 -4.69
N GLN A 58 17.90 13.43 -4.05
CA GLN A 58 18.13 12.36 -3.08
C GLN A 58 17.30 12.55 -1.79
N ASP A 59 17.06 13.79 -1.37
CA ASP A 59 16.26 14.07 -0.19
C ASP A 59 14.78 13.75 -0.45
N LEU A 60 14.28 14.07 -1.65
CA LEU A 60 12.93 13.68 -2.07
C LEU A 60 12.79 12.15 -2.21
N ILE A 61 13.80 11.46 -2.76
CA ILE A 61 13.81 9.99 -2.83
C ILE A 61 13.76 9.38 -1.42
N LYS A 62 14.58 9.89 -0.49
CA LYS A 62 14.60 9.45 0.90
C LYS A 62 13.25 9.71 1.59
N TYR A 63 12.66 10.86 1.34
CA TYR A 63 11.33 11.19 1.86
C TYR A 63 10.27 10.23 1.32
N ALA A 64 10.23 10.01 0.00
CA ALA A 64 9.32 9.07 -0.66
C ALA A 64 9.45 7.66 -0.04
N LYS A 65 10.70 7.19 0.17
CA LYS A 65 11.00 5.90 0.82
C LYS A 65 10.38 5.77 2.21
N MET A 66 10.47 6.84 2.99
CA MET A 66 9.95 6.87 4.35
C MET A 66 8.41 6.85 4.37
N ILE A 67 7.76 7.67 3.52
CA ILE A 67 6.30 7.80 3.54
C ILE A 67 5.59 6.57 2.97
N TYR A 68 6.07 5.97 1.87
CA TYR A 68 5.40 4.80 1.28
C TYR A 68 5.43 3.64 2.26
N LYS A 69 6.58 3.38 2.90
CA LYS A 69 6.74 2.28 3.85
C LYS A 69 5.74 2.41 5.00
N LYS A 70 5.63 3.61 5.58
CA LYS A 70 4.67 3.89 6.67
C LYS A 70 3.21 3.68 6.24
N ILE A 71 2.86 4.07 5.02
CA ILE A 71 1.49 3.93 4.49
C ILE A 71 1.16 2.46 4.23
N ILE A 72 2.05 1.73 3.55
CA ILE A 72 1.89 0.30 3.26
C ILE A 72 1.78 -0.51 4.55
N GLU A 73 2.67 -0.28 5.52
CA GLU A 73 2.66 -1.00 6.80
C GLU A 73 1.33 -0.79 7.53
N ARG A 74 0.87 0.46 7.63
CA ARG A 74 -0.40 0.80 8.29
C ARG A 74 -1.58 0.14 7.60
N GLU A 75 -1.66 0.23 6.28
CA GLU A 75 -2.79 -0.30 5.53
C GLU A 75 -2.83 -1.83 5.54
N THR A 76 -1.67 -2.48 5.41
CA THR A 76 -1.52 -3.92 5.50
C THR A 76 -2.00 -4.44 6.86
N LEU A 77 -1.59 -3.77 7.94
CA LEU A 77 -2.00 -4.14 9.31
C LEU A 77 -3.53 -4.06 9.46
N LEU A 78 -4.15 -2.96 9.00
CA LEU A 78 -5.61 -2.81 9.05
C LEU A 78 -6.34 -3.92 8.28
N ILE A 79 -5.87 -4.23 7.07
CA ILE A 79 -6.45 -5.29 6.24
C ILE A 79 -6.33 -6.65 6.92
N GLN A 80 -5.14 -6.99 7.44
CA GLN A 80 -4.89 -8.27 8.08
C GLN A 80 -5.70 -8.44 9.37
N GLU A 81 -5.78 -7.39 10.21
CA GLU A 81 -6.59 -7.42 11.43
C GLU A 81 -8.08 -7.65 11.12
N THR A 82 -8.63 -6.93 10.13
CA THR A 82 -10.03 -7.13 9.73
C THR A 82 -10.26 -8.51 9.08
N TYR A 83 -9.31 -8.99 8.28
CA TYR A 83 -9.37 -10.32 7.68
C TYR A 83 -9.44 -11.43 8.74
N LEU A 84 -8.54 -11.39 9.73
CA LEU A 84 -8.50 -12.34 10.84
C LEU A 84 -9.79 -12.29 11.66
N LYS A 85 -10.28 -11.10 12.04
CA LYS A 85 -11.57 -10.95 12.75
C LYS A 85 -12.73 -11.61 12.01
N LYS A 86 -12.78 -11.48 10.68
CA LYS A 86 -13.84 -12.08 9.85
C LYS A 86 -13.70 -13.59 9.73
N ILE A 87 -12.48 -14.12 9.60
CA ILE A 87 -12.24 -15.56 9.66
C ILE A 87 -12.72 -16.12 11.00
N ASP A 88 -12.32 -15.49 12.11
CA ASP A 88 -12.70 -15.90 13.45
C ASP A 88 -14.22 -15.94 13.60
N SER A 89 -14.90 -14.88 13.16
CA SER A 89 -16.36 -14.78 13.24
C SER A 89 -17.09 -15.80 12.37
N LYS A 90 -16.58 -16.10 11.17
CA LYS A 90 -17.29 -16.95 10.19
C LYS A 90 -17.05 -18.44 10.41
N TYR A 91 -15.83 -18.82 10.80
CA TYR A 91 -15.39 -20.21 10.77
C TYR A 91 -14.97 -20.78 12.13
N LEU A 92 -14.55 -19.94 13.08
CA LEU A 92 -14.01 -20.41 14.36
C LEU A 92 -15.00 -20.23 15.52
N LYS A 93 -15.78 -19.15 15.53
CA LYS A 93 -16.82 -18.92 16.55
C LYS A 93 -18.15 -19.64 16.28
N SER A 94 -18.35 -20.22 15.09
CA SER A 94 -19.56 -21.01 14.77
C SER A 94 -19.48 -22.48 15.23
N LYS A 95 -18.35 -22.90 15.84
CA LYS A 95 -18.12 -24.28 16.31
C LYS A 95 -18.26 -24.47 17.83
N ASN A 96 -18.72 -23.47 18.58
CA ASN A 96 -19.02 -23.59 20.01
C ASN A 96 -20.50 -23.28 20.29
#